data_AF-A0AA93CHG2-F1
#
_entry.id   AF-A0AA93CHG2-F1
#
_cell.length_a   1.000
_cell.length_b   1.000
_cell.length_c   1.000
_cell.angle_alpha   90.00
_cell.angle_beta   90.00
_cell.angle_gamma   90.00
#
_symmetry.space_group_name_H-M   'P 1'
#
loop_
_entity.id
_entity.type
_entity.pdbx_description
1 polymer ?
#
loop_
_entity_poly.entity_id
_entity_poly.type
_entity_poly.pdbx_seq_one_letter_code
_entity_poly.pdbx_strand_id
1 'polypeptide(L)'
;FQTEQVLSKIEKENNSDNKLLAFLNHYKTEFKPIFNNGGCAILNTAVDADNGNDLLNKEVIKTIHNWHQKINLILADGVKNNELKNIDIETFSYRMISLIEGSILLAKTLNKPEILINNIDFLIEEIHQIKLD
;
A
#
# COMPACT_ATOMS: atom_id res chain seq x y z
N PHE A 1 10.24 7.97 -9.20
CA PHE A 1 8.82 7.51 -9.21
C PHE A 1 8.26 7.58 -7.79
N GLN A 2 6.94 7.65 -7.58
CA GLN A 2 6.33 7.68 -6.22
C GLN A 2 6.90 6.59 -5.28
N THR A 3 7.21 5.43 -5.86
CA THR A 3 7.86 4.28 -5.20
C THR A 3 9.17 4.62 -4.48
N GLU A 4 10.05 5.46 -5.04
CA GLU A 4 11.34 5.79 -4.39
C GLU A 4 11.13 6.68 -3.16
N GLN A 5 10.17 7.61 -3.25
CA GLN A 5 9.86 8.51 -2.15
C GLN A 5 9.28 7.74 -0.97
N VAL A 6 8.36 6.80 -1.21
CA VAL A 6 7.79 5.97 -0.13
C VAL A 6 8.85 5.04 0.48
N LEU A 7 9.70 4.42 -0.33
CA LEU A 7 10.77 3.55 0.15
C LEU A 7 11.75 4.29 1.06
N SER A 8 12.16 5.50 0.67
CA SER A 8 13.06 6.30 1.50
C SER A 8 12.46 6.73 2.85
N LYS A 9 11.13 6.85 2.94
CA LYS A 9 10.43 7.10 4.21
C LYS A 9 10.43 5.83 5.08
N ILE A 10 10.14 4.67 4.48
CA ILE A 10 10.14 3.37 5.16
C ILE A 10 11.53 3.04 5.72
N GLU A 11 12.59 3.23 4.94
CA GLU A 11 13.97 2.87 5.33
C GLU A 11 14.51 3.70 6.50
N LYS A 12 13.89 4.84 6.83
CA LYS A 12 14.25 5.67 7.99
C LYS A 12 13.65 5.17 9.30
N GLU A 13 12.65 4.30 9.24
CA GLU A 13 11.99 3.77 10.41
C GLU A 13 12.69 2.50 10.89
N ASN A 14 12.83 2.38 12.22
CA ASN A 14 13.49 1.22 12.83
C ASN A 14 12.52 0.04 13.00
N ASN A 15 11.32 0.33 13.52
CA ASN A 15 10.32 -0.67 13.88
C ASN A 15 9.37 -0.98 12.73
N SER A 16 8.86 -2.19 12.68
CA SER A 16 8.00 -2.70 11.60
C SER A 16 6.64 -2.00 11.56
N ASP A 17 6.06 -1.68 12.71
CA ASP A 17 4.84 -0.88 12.80
C ASP A 17 5.05 0.51 12.19
N ASN A 18 6.12 1.20 12.58
CA ASN A 18 6.44 2.52 12.04
C ASN A 18 6.71 2.49 10.53
N LYS A 19 7.37 1.45 10.02
CA LYS A 19 7.55 1.23 8.57
C LYS A 19 6.20 1.15 7.84
N LEU A 20 5.25 0.38 8.36
CA LEU A 20 3.90 0.27 7.79
C LEU A 20 3.14 1.59 7.88
N LEU A 21 3.22 2.29 9.02
CA LEU A 21 2.62 3.61 9.20
C LEU A 21 3.21 4.65 8.24
N ALA A 22 4.53 4.64 8.02
CA ALA A 22 5.20 5.52 7.07
C ALA A 22 4.73 5.27 5.62
N PHE A 23 4.53 4.00 5.26
CA PHE A 23 3.95 3.61 3.97
C PHE A 23 2.53 4.15 3.79
N LEU A 24 1.65 3.92 4.77
CA LEU A 24 0.26 4.38 4.73
C LEU A 24 0.14 5.91 4.72
N ASN A 25 0.92 6.59 5.57
CA ASN A 25 0.92 8.04 5.67
C ASN A 25 1.36 8.71 4.37
N HIS A 26 2.23 8.09 3.56
CA HIS A 26 2.57 8.61 2.24
C HIS A 26 1.33 8.77 1.35
N TYR A 27 0.45 7.76 1.29
CA TYR A 27 -0.80 7.87 0.52
C TYR A 27 -1.76 8.89 1.11
N LYS A 28 -1.80 9.02 2.45
CA LYS A 28 -2.63 10.04 3.13
C LYS A 28 -2.18 11.47 2.85
N THR A 29 -0.87 11.73 2.77
CA THR A 29 -0.34 13.11 2.59
C THR A 29 -0.12 13.48 1.13
N GLU A 30 0.26 12.53 0.27
CA GLU A 30 0.64 12.77 -1.12
C GLU A 30 -0.47 12.45 -2.14
N PHE A 31 -1.73 12.28 -1.71
CA PHE A 31 -2.83 11.94 -2.61
C PHE A 31 -3.10 12.98 -3.70
N LYS A 32 -2.88 14.27 -3.43
CA LYS A 32 -3.13 15.34 -4.40
C LYS A 32 -2.25 15.20 -5.66
N PRO A 33 -0.91 15.08 -5.55
CA PRO A 33 -0.06 14.72 -6.68
C PRO A 33 -0.47 13.43 -7.39
N ILE A 34 -0.82 12.37 -6.65
CA ILE A 34 -1.30 11.10 -7.23
C ILE A 34 -2.52 11.35 -8.13
N PHE A 35 -3.49 12.11 -7.64
CA PHE A 35 -4.74 12.35 -8.35
C PHE A 35 -4.53 13.27 -9.56
N ASN A 36 -3.72 14.32 -9.42
CA ASN A 36 -3.38 15.24 -10.51
C ASN A 36 -2.66 14.53 -11.67
N ASN A 37 -1.91 13.47 -11.38
CA ASN A 37 -1.18 12.68 -12.37
C ASN A 37 -1.96 11.49 -12.93
N GLY A 38 -3.29 11.45 -12.76
CA GLY A 38 -4.13 10.40 -13.34
C GLY A 38 -4.44 9.22 -12.42
N GLY A 39 -4.03 9.25 -11.15
CA GLY A 39 -4.30 8.18 -10.18
C GLY A 39 -3.14 7.19 -10.05
N CYS A 40 -3.44 5.94 -9.69
CA CYS A 40 -2.43 4.89 -9.61
C CYS A 40 -2.13 4.33 -11.01
N ALA A 41 -0.89 4.52 -11.48
CA ALA A 41 -0.46 4.02 -12.78
C ALA A 41 -0.55 2.49 -12.87
N ILE A 42 -0.30 1.77 -11.78
CA ILE A 42 -0.37 0.30 -11.73
C ILE A 42 -1.80 -0.17 -11.92
N LEU A 43 -2.74 0.40 -11.17
CA LEU A 43 -4.16 0.07 -11.29
C LEU A 43 -4.70 0.38 -12.69
N ASN A 44 -4.42 1.58 -13.21
CA ASN A 44 -4.87 1.96 -14.55
C ASN A 44 -4.33 1.00 -15.61
N THR A 45 -3.03 0.68 -15.55
CA THR A 45 -2.39 -0.24 -16.50
C THR A 45 -2.90 -1.67 -16.33
N ALA A 46 -3.24 -2.10 -15.11
CA ALA A 46 -3.79 -3.43 -14.85
C ALA A 46 -5.12 -3.62 -15.60
N VAL A 47 -6.00 -2.62 -15.58
CA VAL A 47 -7.29 -2.65 -16.27
C VAL A 47 -7.12 -2.57 -17.79
N ASP A 48 -6.17 -1.75 -18.28
CA ASP A 48 -5.98 -1.57 -19.73
C ASP A 48 -5.22 -2.72 -20.40
N ALA A 49 -4.30 -3.38 -19.69
CA ALA A 49 -3.40 -4.39 -20.26
C ALA A 49 -3.91 -5.83 -20.13
N ASP A 50 -4.97 -6.09 -19.35
CA ASP A 50 -5.45 -7.43 -19.03
C ASP A 50 -5.84 -8.26 -20.27
N ASN A 51 -6.35 -7.60 -21.32
CA ASN A 51 -6.90 -8.24 -22.52
C ASN A 51 -6.23 -7.80 -23.84
N GLY A 52 -4.96 -7.38 -23.82
CA GLY A 52 -4.33 -6.96 -25.08
C GLY A 52 -2.84 -6.60 -25.07
N ASN A 53 -2.18 -6.61 -23.91
CA ASN A 53 -0.76 -6.31 -23.84
C ASN A 53 -0.02 -7.13 -22.77
N ASP A 54 0.40 -8.34 -23.14
CA ASP A 54 1.10 -9.28 -22.26
C ASP A 54 2.37 -8.70 -21.61
N LEU A 55 3.08 -7.82 -22.32
CA LEU A 55 4.30 -7.19 -21.80
C LEU A 55 3.97 -6.24 -20.65
N LEU A 56 2.96 -5.38 -20.83
CA LEU A 56 2.51 -4.49 -19.76
C LEU A 56 1.89 -5.26 -18.60
N ASN A 57 1.08 -6.28 -18.89
CA ASN A 57 0.47 -7.13 -17.86
C ASN A 57 1.55 -7.79 -16.98
N LYS A 58 2.62 -8.34 -17.57
CA LYS A 58 3.75 -8.89 -16.82
C LYS A 58 4.43 -7.88 -15.89
N GLU A 59 4.63 -6.63 -16.35
CA GLU A 59 5.24 -5.59 -15.50
C GLU A 59 4.29 -5.13 -14.39
N VAL A 60 2.98 -5.08 -14.63
CA VAL A 60 1.97 -4.84 -13.59
C VAL A 60 2.02 -5.93 -12.52
N ILE A 61 1.94 -7.21 -12.92
CA ILE A 61 1.99 -8.35 -12.00
C ILE A 61 3.27 -8.31 -11.16
N LYS A 62 4.42 -8.10 -11.82
CA LYS A 62 5.72 -7.97 -11.14
C LYS A 62 5.73 -6.83 -10.14
N THR A 63 5.13 -5.69 -10.48
CA THR A 63 5.07 -4.54 -9.56
C THR A 63 4.20 -4.82 -8.34
N ILE A 64 3.02 -5.42 -8.54
CA ILE A 64 2.13 -5.83 -7.44
C ILE A 64 2.83 -6.86 -6.54
N HIS A 65 3.51 -7.85 -7.12
CA HIS A 65 4.30 -8.83 -6.36
C HIS A 65 5.43 -8.17 -5.56
N ASN A 66 6.14 -7.20 -6.14
CA ASN A 66 7.20 -6.49 -5.42
C ASN A 66 6.65 -5.70 -4.21
N TRP A 67 5.47 -5.07 -4.35
CA TRP A 67 4.80 -4.41 -3.24
C TRP A 67 4.37 -5.40 -2.15
N HIS A 68 3.68 -6.47 -2.55
CA HIS A 68 3.25 -7.54 -1.64
C HIS A 68 4.43 -8.13 -0.88
N GLN A 69 5.52 -8.46 -1.57
CA GLN A 69 6.74 -9.01 -0.94
C GLN A 69 7.35 -8.03 0.05
N LYS A 70 7.42 -6.72 -0.27
CA LYS A 70 7.97 -5.71 0.65
C LYS A 70 7.14 -5.57 1.92
N ILE A 71 5.81 -5.52 1.79
CA ILE A 71 4.91 -5.46 2.95
C ILE A 71 5.04 -6.75 3.79
N ASN A 72 5.10 -7.92 3.14
CA ASN A 72 5.28 -9.20 3.82
C ASN A 72 6.58 -9.26 4.60
N LEU A 73 7.68 -8.75 4.06
CA LEU A 73 8.97 -8.71 4.76
C LEU A 73 8.87 -7.86 6.04
N ILE A 74 8.23 -6.67 5.96
CA ILE A 74 8.04 -5.81 7.12
C ILE A 74 7.17 -6.51 8.18
N LEU A 75 6.06 -7.12 7.77
CA LEU A 75 5.17 -7.85 8.69
C LEU A 75 5.88 -9.06 9.32
N ALA A 76 6.63 -9.83 8.53
CA ALA A 76 7.36 -11.00 9.01
C ALA A 76 8.47 -10.64 10.00
N ASP A 77 9.21 -9.56 9.73
CA ASP A 77 10.22 -9.04 10.65
C ASP A 77 9.57 -8.59 11.96
N GLY A 78 8.42 -7.90 11.89
CA GLY A 78 7.67 -7.47 13.08
C GLY A 78 7.18 -8.66 13.93
N VAL A 79 6.65 -9.71 13.31
CA VAL A 79 6.26 -10.94 14.02
C VAL A 79 7.48 -11.63 14.64
N LYS A 80 8.57 -11.75 13.88
CA LYS A 80 9.80 -12.40 14.35
C LYS A 80 10.46 -11.67 15.52
N ASN A 81 10.40 -10.34 15.53
CA ASN A 81 10.99 -9.49 16.57
C ASN A 81 10.04 -9.23 17.76
N ASN A 82 8.85 -9.84 17.79
CA ASN A 82 7.80 -9.57 18.76
C ASN A 82 7.32 -8.11 18.79
N GLU A 83 7.41 -7.40 17.67
CA GLU A 83 6.83 -6.06 17.49
C GLU A 83 5.35 -6.15 17.11
N LEU A 84 4.96 -7.24 16.43
CA LEU A 84 3.60 -7.50 15.94
C LEU A 84 3.10 -8.87 16.41
N LYS A 85 1.79 -9.00 16.62
CA LYS A 85 1.09 -10.25 16.90
C LYS A 85 1.27 -11.23 15.75
N ASN A 86 1.24 -12.53 16.06
CA ASN A 86 1.21 -13.56 15.04
C ASN A 86 -0.11 -13.48 14.24
N ILE A 87 0.00 -13.08 12.97
CA ILE A 87 -1.11 -12.86 12.04
C ILE A 87 -0.88 -13.62 10.74
N ASP A 88 -1.93 -13.75 9.94
CA ASP A 88 -1.80 -14.16 8.55
C ASP A 88 -1.27 -12.99 7.71
N ILE A 89 0.05 -13.02 7.48
CA ILE A 89 0.80 -11.98 6.78
C ILE A 89 0.32 -11.80 5.33
N GLU A 90 0.05 -12.90 4.62
CA GLU A 90 -0.35 -12.87 3.21
C GLU A 90 -1.72 -12.20 3.07
N THR A 91 -2.69 -12.64 3.88
CA THR A 91 -4.03 -12.04 3.90
C THR A 91 -3.98 -10.57 4.30
N PHE A 92 -3.19 -10.21 5.32
CA PHE A 92 -3.09 -8.82 5.79
C PHE A 92 -2.49 -7.90 4.71
N SER A 93 -1.43 -8.34 4.06
CA SER A 93 -0.74 -7.60 3.00
C SER A 93 -1.64 -7.36 1.79
N TYR A 94 -2.33 -8.39 1.29
CA TYR A 94 -3.28 -8.21 0.20
C TYR A 94 -4.47 -7.32 0.58
N ARG A 95 -4.95 -7.39 1.83
CA ARG A 95 -5.98 -6.48 2.34
C ARG A 95 -5.53 -5.03 2.27
N MET A 96 -4.31 -4.72 2.73
CA MET A 96 -3.74 -3.38 2.64
C MET A 96 -3.67 -2.88 1.20
N ILE A 97 -3.09 -3.67 0.29
CA ILE A 97 -2.94 -3.29 -1.13
C ILE A 97 -4.33 -3.04 -1.76
N SER A 98 -5.27 -3.95 -1.54
CA SER A 98 -6.62 -3.85 -2.10
C SER A 98 -7.36 -2.61 -1.62
N LEU A 99 -7.26 -2.29 -0.32
CA LEU A 99 -7.89 -1.10 0.25
C LEU A 99 -7.26 0.19 -0.29
N ILE A 100 -5.95 0.25 -0.46
CA ILE A 100 -5.27 1.44 -1.01
C ILE A 100 -5.68 1.65 -2.47
N GLU A 101 -5.51 0.64 -3.33
CA GLU A 101 -5.79 0.76 -4.76
C GLU A 101 -7.27 1.04 -5.04
N GLY A 102 -8.18 0.29 -4.38
CA GLY A 102 -9.61 0.52 -4.49
C GLY A 102 -10.03 1.90 -3.98
N SER A 103 -9.37 2.41 -2.93
CA SER A 103 -9.65 3.75 -2.43
C SER A 103 -9.17 4.84 -3.37
N ILE A 104 -8.00 4.69 -4.00
CA ILE A 104 -7.49 5.64 -5.00
C ILE A 104 -8.49 5.72 -6.18
N LEU A 105 -8.96 4.56 -6.66
CA LEU A 105 -9.97 4.48 -7.72
C LEU A 105 -11.23 5.24 -7.35
N LEU A 106 -11.86 4.90 -6.22
CA LEU A 106 -13.13 5.48 -5.80
C LEU A 106 -12.99 6.97 -5.47
N ALA A 107 -11.97 7.35 -4.71
CA ALA A 107 -11.75 8.73 -4.30
C ALA A 107 -11.53 9.64 -5.50
N LYS A 108 -10.75 9.20 -6.50
CA LYS A 108 -10.53 9.97 -7.72
C LYS A 108 -11.77 10.02 -8.60
N THR A 109 -12.41 8.87 -8.85
CA THR A 109 -13.57 8.77 -9.75
C THR A 109 -14.75 9.59 -9.25
N LEU A 110 -14.98 9.58 -7.93
CA LEU A 110 -16.11 10.27 -7.32
C LEU A 110 -15.76 11.70 -6.85
N ASN A 111 -14.51 12.14 -7.03
CA ASN A 111 -13.98 13.39 -6.49
C ASN A 111 -14.22 13.54 -4.97
N LYS A 112 -13.92 12.47 -4.23
CA LYS A 112 -14.15 12.31 -2.79
C LYS A 112 -12.88 11.80 -2.08
N PRO A 113 -11.88 12.67 -1.86
CA PRO A 113 -10.60 12.27 -1.24
C PRO A 113 -10.76 11.66 0.16
N GLU A 114 -11.84 11.97 0.87
CA GLU A 114 -12.17 11.38 2.17
C GLU A 114 -12.28 9.85 2.14
N ILE A 115 -12.63 9.24 1.00
CA ILE A 115 -12.67 7.77 0.86
C ILE A 115 -11.29 7.16 1.10
N LEU A 116 -10.25 7.74 0.49
CA LEU A 116 -8.87 7.31 0.70
C LEU A 116 -8.42 7.60 2.12
N ILE A 117 -8.66 8.81 2.62
CA ILE A 117 -8.21 9.23 3.96
C ILE A 117 -8.80 8.30 5.03
N ASN A 118 -10.10 8.03 4.98
CA ASN A 118 -10.78 7.19 5.97
C ASN A 118 -10.31 5.73 5.92
N ASN A 119 -10.08 5.17 4.73
CA ASN A 119 -9.59 3.79 4.60
C ASN A 119 -8.11 3.65 5.00
N ILE A 120 -7.30 4.68 4.79
CA ILE A 120 -5.94 4.73 5.36
C ILE A 120 -6.00 4.79 6.89
N ASP A 121 -6.89 5.60 7.45
CA ASP A 121 -7.07 5.69 8.92
C ASP A 121 -7.54 4.35 9.51
N PHE A 122 -8.45 3.66 8.82
CA PHE A 122 -8.83 2.29 9.18
C PHE A 122 -7.62 1.34 9.19
N LEU A 123 -6.77 1.36 8.16
CA LEU A 123 -5.57 0.53 8.10
C LEU A 123 -4.54 0.87 9.19
N ILE A 124 -4.42 2.15 9.57
CA ILE A 124 -3.57 2.58 10.70
C ILE A 124 -4.06 1.95 12.00
N GLU A 125 -5.38 1.99 12.26
CA GLU A 125 -5.95 1.35 13.44
C GLU A 125 -5.79 -0.18 13.43
N GLU A 126 -5.90 -0.83 12.27
CA GLU A 126 -5.60 -2.27 12.15
C GLU A 126 -4.14 -2.57 12.54
N ILE A 127 -3.17 -1.72 12.15
CA ILE A 127 -1.77 -1.87 12.56
C ILE A 127 -1.62 -1.71 14.07
N HIS A 128 -2.27 -0.71 14.67
CA HIS A 128 -2.25 -0.52 16.12
C HIS A 128 -2.83 -1.72 16.87
N GLN A 129 -3.87 -2.35 16.35
CA GLN A 129 -4.47 -3.55 16.96
C GLN A 129 -3.55 -4.76 16.94
N ILE A 130 -2.68 -4.88 15.94
CA ILE A 130 -1.72 -6.00 15.83
C ILE A 130 -0.37 -5.70 16.47
N LYS A 131 -0.11 -4.47 16.90
CA LYS A 131 1.12 -4.11 17.62
C LYS A 131 1.20 -4.81 18.98
N LEU A 132 2.41 -5.18 19.38
CA LEU A 132 2.76 -5.64 20.72
C LEU A 132 3.49 -4.52 21.49
N ASP A 133 3.30 -4.50 22.82
CA ASP A 133 3.88 -3.50 23.73
C ASP A 133 5.38 -3.70 23.98
#